data_AF-A0A4R8GKA6-F1
#
_entry.id   AF-A0A4R8GKA6-F1
#
_cell.length_a   1.000
_cell.length_b   1.000
_cell.length_c   1.000
_cell.angle_alpha   90.00
_cell.angle_beta   90.00
_cell.angle_gamma   90.00
#
_symmetry.space_group_name_H-M   'P 1'
#
loop_
_entity.id
_entity.type
_entity.pdbx_description
1 polymer ?
#
loop_
_entity_poly.entity_id
_entity_poly.type
_entity_poly.pdbx_seq_one_letter_code
_entity_poly.pdbx_strand_id
1 'polypeptide(L)' 'MIKSPVEFFRTLPKKVCPECGQTVKEQAESYLMECDRCLSKKME' A
#
# COMPACT_ATOMS: atom_id res chain seq x y z
N MET A 1 -26.59 1.60 8.96
CA MET A 1 -26.16 2.77 8.16
C MET A 1 -25.16 2.29 7.12
N ILE A 2 -25.49 2.45 5.83
CA ILE A 2 -24.60 2.09 4.73
C ILE A 2 -23.58 3.23 4.64
N LYS A 3 -22.34 2.99 5.08
CA LYS A 3 -21.25 3.95 4.85
C LYS A 3 -21.11 4.11 3.34
N SER A 4 -21.13 5.35 2.86
CA SER A 4 -20.84 5.65 1.45
C SER A 4 -19.54 4.95 1.04
N PRO A 5 -19.44 4.36 -0.16
CA PRO A 5 -18.20 3.75 -0.65
C PRO A 5 -16.99 4.67 -0.48
N VAL A 6 -17.19 5.98 -0.66
CA VAL A 6 -16.14 7.01 -0.47
C VAL A 6 -15.61 7.03 0.97
N GLU A 7 -16.51 6.92 1.95
CA GLU A 7 -16.13 6.90 3.37
C GLU A 7 -15.42 5.59 3.73
N PHE A 8 -15.76 4.48 3.07
CA PHE A 8 -15.03 3.23 3.21
C PHE A 8 -13.56 3.37 2.74
N PHE A 9 -13.34 3.90 1.54
CA PHE A 9 -11.98 4.10 1.00
C PHE A 9 -11.14 5.05 1.86
N ARG A 10 -11.75 6.10 2.44
CA ARG A 10 -11.05 7.02 3.38
C ARG A 10 -10.63 6.37 4.68
N THR A 11 -11.31 5.29 5.09
CA THR A 11 -10.99 4.54 6.31
C THR A 11 -10.06 3.34 6.06
N LEU A 12 -9.65 3.09 4.81
CA LEU A 12 -8.76 1.98 4.53
C LEU A 12 -7.41 2.19 5.23
N PRO A 13 -6.86 1.15 5.88
CA PRO A 13 -5.54 1.24 6.46
C PRO A 13 -4.52 1.48 5.36
N LYS A 14 -3.47 2.24 5.68
CA LYS A 14 -2.37 2.46 4.74
C LYS A 14 -1.75 1.10 4.37
N LYS A 15 -1.37 0.97 3.09
CA LYS A 15 -0.70 -0.24 2.60
C LYS A 15 0.61 -0.45 3.33
N VAL A 16 0.89 -1.69 3.74
CA VAL A 16 2.12 -2.07 4.45
C VAL A 16 2.90 -3.08 3.60
N CYS A 17 4.22 -2.89 3.51
CA CYS A 17 5.10 -3.77 2.76
C CYS A 17 5.20 -5.12 3.47
N PRO A 18 4.93 -6.25 2.80
CA PRO A 18 5.01 -7.58 3.43
C PRO A 18 6.44 -7.97 3.82
N GLU A 19 7.46 -7.40 3.15
CA GLU A 19 8.86 -7.77 3.38
C GLU A 19 9.47 -7.08 4.60
N CYS A 20 9.09 -5.83 4.86
CA CYS A 20 9.76 -5.00 5.88
C CYS A 20 8.80 -4.33 6.87
N GLY A 21 7.49 -4.48 6.70
CA GLY A 21 6.48 -3.91 7.59
C GLY A 21 6.36 -2.38 7.53
N GLN A 22 7.11 -1.70 6.64
CA GLN A 22 6.98 -0.25 6.48
C GLN A 22 5.74 0.11 5.66
N THR A 23 5.12 1.24 6.00
CA THR A 23 4.05 1.82 5.20
C THR A 23 4.55 2.08 3.78
N VAL A 24 3.91 1.44 2.80
CA VAL A 24 4.14 1.72 1.39
C VAL A 24 3.59 3.11 1.13
N LYS A 25 4.45 4.04 0.73
CA LYS A 25 4.03 5.36 0.29
C LYS A 25 3.23 5.13 -0.99
N GLU A 26 1.90 5.23 -0.88
CA GLU A 26 0.94 4.75 -1.88
C GLU A 26 1.37 5.05 -3.31
N GLN A 27 1.44 3.98 -4.10
CA GLN A 27 1.39 4.05 -5.55
C GLN A 27 -0.05 3.68 -5.91
N ALA A 28 -0.92 4.69 -6.09
CA ALA A 28 -2.33 4.47 -6.39
C ALA A 28 -2.55 3.58 -7.65
N GLU A 29 -1.51 3.44 -8.47
CA GLU A 29 -1.50 2.70 -9.73
C GLU A 29 -0.57 1.46 -9.73
N SER A 30 0.04 1.09 -8.59
CA SER A 30 0.96 -0.07 -8.55
C SER A 30 0.30 -1.34 -8.02
N TYR A 31 0.33 -2.38 -8.85
CA TYR A 31 -0.01 -3.76 -8.49
C TYR A 31 1.00 -4.40 -7.51
N LEU A 32 2.16 -3.76 -7.28
CA LEU A 32 3.23 -4.32 -6.44
C LEU A 32 2.92 -4.12 -4.96
N MET A 33 3.17 -5.13 -4.12
CA MET A 33 2.88 -5.07 -2.69
C MET A 33 4.06 -4.57 -1.86
N GLU A 34 5.28 -4.73 -2.37
CA GLU A 34 6.50 -4.26 -1.72
C GLU A 34 6.73 -2.75 -1.86
N CYS A 35 7.46 -2.17 -0.91
CA CYS A 35 7.92 -0.79 -1.00
C CYS A 35 9.11 -0.64 -1.96
N ASP A 36 9.34 0.59 -2.45
CA ASP A 36 10.43 0.90 -3.39
C ASP A 36 11.78 0.38 -2.89
N ARG A 37 12.07 0.52 -1.59
CA ARG A 37 13.31 0.02 -0.98
C ARG A 37 13.48 -1.49 -1.13
N CYS A 38 12.42 -2.27 -0.92
CA CYS A 38 12.49 -3.72 -1.03
C CYS A 38 12.52 -4.16 -2.50
N LEU A 39 11.83 -3.45 -3.39
CA LEU A 39 11.88 -3.69 -4.83
C LEU A 39 13.28 -3.40 -5.40
N SER A 40 13.91 -2.27 -5.02
CA SER A 40 15.26 -1.93 -5.47
C SER A 40 16.30 -2.97 -5.06
N LYS A 41 16.15 -3.60 -3.88
CA LYS A 41 17.03 -4.69 -3.44
C LYS A 41 16.90 -5.97 -4.27
N LYS A 42 15.78 -6.18 -4.96
CA LYS A 42 15.51 -7.39 -5.76
C LYS A 42 16.00 -7.26 -7.20
N MET A 43 16.32 -6.05 -7.67
CA MET A 43 16.81 -5.79 -9.04
C MET A 43 18.34 -5.77 -9.15
N GLU A 44 19.05 -6.25 -8.13
CA GLU A 44 20.52 -6.41 -8.13
C GLU A 44 20.93 -7.87 -8.39
#